data_AF-A0A097AU09-F1
#
_entry.id   AF-A0A097AU09-F1
#
_cell.length_a   1.000
_cell.length_b   1.000
_cell.length_c   1.000
_cell.angle_alpha   90.00
_cell.angle_beta   90.00
_cell.angle_gamma   90.00
#
_symmetry.space_group_name_H-M   'P 1'
#
loop_
_entity.id
_entity.type
_entity.pdbx_description
1 polymer ?
#
loop_
_entity_poly.entity_id
_entity_poly.type
_entity_poly.pdbx_seq_one_letter_code
_entity_poly.pdbx_strand_id
1 'polypeptide(L)'
;MPEVTRFYGIVIKMYFGDHFPPHFHAIYGEYVGVFDINTLKMIEGDLPRRARELVVEWASKYQRELLEMWETQVFRKLPGLE
;
A
#
# COMPACT_ATOMS: atom_id res chain seq x y z
N MET A 1 4.49 7.26 9.53
CA MET A 1 3.93 6.14 8.75
C MET A 1 3.60 4.98 9.65
N PRO A 2 2.34 4.80 10.07
CA PRO A 2 1.98 3.52 10.65
C PRO A 2 2.01 2.41 9.58
N GLU A 3 2.47 1.24 10.00
CA GLU A 3 2.44 0.02 9.20
C GLU A 3 1.00 -0.50 9.16
N VAL A 4 0.38 -0.54 7.99
CA VAL A 4 -0.99 -1.06 7.79
C VAL A 4 -0.99 -2.57 7.92
N THR A 5 -0.04 -3.24 7.27
CA THR A 5 0.09 -4.70 7.31
C THR A 5 1.48 -5.16 6.87
N ARG A 6 1.74 -6.46 7.04
CA ARG A 6 2.95 -7.14 6.56
C ARG A 6 2.62 -8.56 6.14
N PHE A 7 3.10 -8.97 4.97
CA PHE A 7 2.93 -10.33 4.43
C PHE A 7 4.07 -10.65 3.46
N TYR A 8 4.53 -11.90 3.39
CA TYR A 8 5.60 -12.33 2.47
C TYR A 8 6.86 -11.43 2.46
N GLY A 9 7.19 -10.81 3.60
CA GLY A 9 8.32 -9.85 3.72
C GLY A 9 8.03 -8.44 3.17
N ILE A 10 6.85 -8.21 2.59
CA ILE A 10 6.37 -6.92 2.10
C ILE A 10 5.71 -6.17 3.26
N VAL A 11 6.04 -4.88 3.41
CA VAL A 11 5.48 -3.99 4.42
C VAL A 11 4.66 -2.93 3.75
N ILE A 12 3.38 -2.80 4.13
CA ILE A 12 2.52 -1.73 3.64
C ILE A 12 2.46 -0.60 4.67
N LYS A 13 2.71 0.62 4.20
CA LYS A 13 2.67 1.84 5.01
C LYS A 13 1.84 2.91 4.31
N MET A 14 1.21 3.77 5.10
CA MET A 14 0.51 4.95 4.61
C MET A 14 1.01 6.19 5.37
N TYR A 15 1.22 7.30 4.66
CA TYR A 15 1.41 8.61 5.27
C TYR A 15 0.07 9.34 5.26
N PHE A 16 -0.34 9.86 6.41
CA PHE A 16 -1.51 10.73 6.51
C PHE A 16 -1.06 12.18 6.34
N GLY A 17 -1.73 12.94 5.48
CA GLY A 17 -1.39 14.33 5.18
C GLY A 17 -0.43 14.53 3.99
N ASP A 18 -0.33 13.54 3.11
CA ASP A 18 0.43 13.66 1.85
C ASP A 18 -0.43 14.25 0.71
N HIS A 19 0.19 14.51 -0.44
CA HIS A 19 -0.42 15.15 -1.60
C HIS A 19 -1.18 14.15 -2.48
N PHE A 20 -2.05 14.69 -3.34
CA PHE A 20 -2.70 13.89 -4.37
C PHE A 20 -1.68 13.37 -5.41
N PRO A 21 -1.88 12.15 -5.95
CA PRO A 21 -3.03 11.27 -5.72
C PRO A 21 -2.94 10.46 -4.41
N PRO A 22 -4.08 9.92 -3.90
CA PRO A 22 -4.07 8.99 -2.77
C PRO A 22 -3.17 7.79 -3.04
N HIS A 23 -2.21 7.54 -2.16
CA HIS A 23 -1.22 6.50 -2.37
C HIS A 23 -0.80 5.79 -1.08
N PHE A 24 -0.19 4.62 -1.24
CA PHE A 24 0.48 3.89 -0.17
C PHE A 24 1.86 3.40 -0.61
N HIS A 25 2.70 3.08 0.37
CA HIS A 25 4.05 2.56 0.14
C HIS A 25 4.08 1.07 0.44
N ALA A 26 4.69 0.31 -0.47
CA ALA A 26 5.08 -1.07 -0.25
C ALA A 26 6.61 -1.18 -0.23
N ILE A 27 7.16 -1.81 0.81
CA ILE A 27 8.61 -1.96 1.02
C ILE A 27 8.92 -3.46 1.04
N TYR A 28 9.88 -3.90 0.23
CA TYR A 28 10.33 -5.29 0.16
C TYR A 28 11.86 -5.35 0.12
N GLY A 29 12.49 -5.60 1.27
CA GLY A 29 13.94 -5.50 1.40
C GLY A 29 14.41 -4.07 1.13
N GLU A 30 15.28 -3.91 0.13
CA GLU A 30 15.78 -2.61 -0.35
C GLU A 30 14.85 -1.92 -1.37
N TYR A 31 13.89 -2.66 -1.92
CA TYR A 31 12.97 -2.15 -2.93
C TYR A 31 11.80 -1.39 -2.30
N VAL A 32 11.37 -0.33 -2.96
CA VAL A 32 10.23 0.48 -2.55
C VAL A 32 9.32 0.69 -3.75
N GLY A 33 8.00 0.68 -3.52
CA GLY A 33 7.02 1.07 -4.52
C GLY A 33 5.93 1.93 -3.92
N VAL A 34 5.54 2.95 -4.67
CA VAL A 34 4.41 3.83 -4.35
C VAL A 34 3.26 3.45 -5.28
N PHE A 35 2.10 3.17 -4.71
CA PHE A 35 0.91 2.73 -5.44
C PHE A 35 -0.21 3.73 -5.29
N ASP A 36 -0.78 4.15 -6.42
CA ASP A 36 -2.02 4.93 -6.43
C ASP A 36 -3.18 4.03 -5.97
N ILE A 37 -3.93 4.48 -4.96
CA ILE A 37 -5.01 3.68 -4.36
C ILE A 37 -6.18 3.51 -5.33
N ASN A 38 -6.44 4.46 -6.22
CA ASN A 38 -7.60 4.41 -7.14
C ASN A 38 -7.40 3.38 -8.27
N THR A 39 -6.18 3.26 -8.76
CA THR A 39 -5.82 2.46 -9.94
C THR A 39 -5.02 1.22 -9.60
N LEU A 40 -4.46 1.15 -8.39
CA LEU A 40 -3.54 0.12 -7.91
C LEU A 40 -2.29 -0.03 -8.78
N LYS A 41 -1.98 0.98 -9.61
CA LYS A 41 -0.75 1.02 -10.39
C LYS A 41 0.38 1.53 -9.50
N MET A 42 1.54 0.90 -9.63
CA MET A 42 2.76 1.46 -9.09
C MET A 42 3.11 2.71 -9.89
N ILE A 43 3.10 3.87 -9.24
CA ILE A 43 3.39 5.17 -9.85
C ILE A 43 4.86 5.57 -9.69
N GLU A 44 5.53 5.06 -8.65
CA GLU A 44 6.96 5.26 -8.42
C GLU A 44 7.60 4.02 -7.79
N GLY A 45 8.92 3.90 -7.94
CA GLY A 45 9.72 2.86 -7.32
C GLY A 45 10.07 1.70 -8.25
N ASP A 46 10.62 0.64 -7.66
CA ASP A 46 11.37 -0.40 -8.36
C ASP A 46 11.05 -1.82 -7.88
N LEU A 47 9.91 -2.00 -7.19
CA LEU A 47 9.49 -3.30 -6.70
C LEU A 47 9.56 -4.39 -7.79
N PRO A 48 10.17 -5.55 -7.50
CA PRO A 48 10.19 -6.68 -8.40
C PRO A 48 8.78 -7.10 -8.79
N ARG A 49 8.62 -7.61 -10.03
CA ARG A 49 7.32 -7.93 -10.61
C ARG A 49 6.42 -8.77 -9.68
N ARG A 50 6.98 -9.83 -9.07
CA ARG A 50 6.23 -10.71 -8.16
C ARG A 50 5.73 -10.00 -6.91
N ALA A 51 6.55 -9.11 -6.32
CA ALA A 51 6.14 -8.32 -5.17
C ALA A 51 5.03 -7.32 -5.54
N ARG A 52 5.12 -6.70 -6.73
CA ARG A 52 4.05 -5.83 -7.25
C ARG A 52 2.73 -6.58 -7.41
N GLU A 53 2.75 -7.79 -7.97
CA GLU A 53 1.55 -8.61 -8.15
C GLU A 53 0.88 -8.92 -6.80
N LEU A 54 1.65 -9.33 -5.78
CA LEU A 54 1.13 -9.55 -4.42
C LEU A 54 0.56 -8.27 -3.77
N VAL A 55 1.23 -7.13 -3.96
CA VAL A 55 0.75 -5.84 -3.45
C VAL A 55 -0.59 -5.46 -4.10
N VAL A 56 -0.73 -5.64 -5.42
CA VAL A 56 -1.97 -5.34 -6.16
C VAL A 56 -3.10 -6.27 -5.73
N GLU A 57 -2.82 -7.56 -5.55
CA GLU A 57 -3.81 -8.53 -5.06
C GLU A 57 -4.33 -8.12 -3.67
N TRP A 58 -3.42 -7.84 -2.74
CA TRP A 58 -3.77 -7.37 -1.41
C TRP A 58 -4.57 -6.06 -1.45
N ALA A 59 -4.08 -5.08 -2.22
CA ALA A 59 -4.70 -3.77 -2.27
C ALA A 59 -6.07 -3.80 -2.93
N SER A 60 -6.31 -4.71 -3.89
CA SER A 60 -7.63 -4.93 -4.49
C SER A 60 -8.66 -5.40 -3.47
N LYS A 61 -8.26 -6.22 -2.49
CA LYS A 61 -9.14 -6.72 -1.41
C LYS A 61 -9.52 -5.62 -0.41
N TYR A 62 -8.66 -4.64 -0.22
CA TYR A 62 -8.81 -3.60 0.81
C TYR A 62 -8.84 -2.17 0.25
N GLN A 63 -9.15 -2.01 -1.04
CA GLN A 63 -9.02 -0.73 -1.74
C GLN A 63 -9.90 0.35 -1.09
N ARG A 64 -11.13 -0.01 -0.73
CA ARG A 64 -12.07 0.91 -0.05
C ARG A 64 -11.55 1.30 1.33
N GLU A 65 -11.02 0.34 2.08
CA GLU A 65 -10.48 0.56 3.41
C GLU A 65 -9.25 1.47 3.37
N LEU A 66 -8.42 1.36 2.32
CA LEU A 66 -7.28 2.25 2.06
C LEU A 66 -7.73 3.66 1.73
N LEU A 67 -8.76 3.83 0.88
CA LEU A 67 -9.33 5.15 0.57
C LEU A 67 -9.93 5.79 1.82
N GLU A 68 -10.70 5.04 2.61
CA GLU A 68 -11.28 5.54 3.86
C GLU A 68 -10.19 6.00 4.85
N MET A 69 -9.12 5.22 5.01
CA MET A 69 -7.98 5.62 5.83
C MET A 69 -7.33 6.91 5.31
N TRP A 70 -7.15 7.02 3.99
CA TRP A 70 -6.59 8.23 3.37
C TRP A 70 -7.46 9.47 3.62
N GLU A 71 -8.76 9.37 3.38
CA GLU A 71 -9.72 10.49 3.50
C GLU A 71 -9.93 10.93 4.94
N THR A 72 -10.12 9.98 5.85
CA THR A 72 -10.42 10.25 7.26
C THR A 72 -9.17 10.51 8.09
N GLN A 73 -8.00 10.11 7.58
CA GLN A 73 -6.73 10.05 8.31
C GLN A 73 -6.79 9.19 9.59
N VAL A 74 -7.81 8.34 9.71
CA VAL A 74 -7.96 7.40 10.82
C VAL A 74 -7.26 6.10 10.45
N PHE A 75 -6.19 5.80 11.17
CA PHE A 75 -5.42 4.58 10.94
C PHE A 75 -6.13 3.33 11.48
N ARG A 76 -6.06 2.24 10.72
CA ARG A 76 -6.30 0.88 11.22
C ARG A 76 -5.35 -0.15 10.62
N LYS A 77 -5.14 -1.24 11.34
CA LYS A 77 -4.46 -2.43 10.82
C LYS A 77 -5.39 -3.21 9.90
N LEU A 78 -4.84 -3.76 8.82
CA LEU A 78 -5.55 -4.67 7.92
C LEU A 78 -4.85 -6.04 7.91
N PRO A 79 -5.59 -7.14 7.70
CA PRO A 79 -4.97 -8.46 7.52
C PRO A 79 -4.03 -8.47 6.31
N GLY A 80 -2.97 -9.27 6.40
CA GLY A 80 -2.08 -9.55 5.27
C GLY A 80 -2.71 -10.52 4.28
N LEU A 81 -2.05 -10.76 3.14
CA LEU A 81 -2.35 -11.94 2.33
C LEU A 81 -1.95 -13.22 3.06
N GLU A 82 -2.82 -14.22 2.98
CA GLU A 82 -2.59 -15.58 3.47
C GLU A 82 -1.74 -16.40 2.50
#